data_AF-A0A5P9BG04-F1
#
_entry.id   AF-A0A5P9BG04-F1
#
_cell.length_a   1.000
_cell.length_b   1.000
_cell.length_c   1.000
_cell.angle_alpha   90.00
_cell.angle_beta   90.00
_cell.angle_gamma   90.00
#
_symmetry.space_group_name_H-M   'P 1'
#
loop_
_entity.id
_entity.type
_entity.pdbx_description
1 polymer ?
#
loop_
_entity_poly.entity_id
_entity_poly.type
_entity_poly.pdbx_seq_one_letter_code
_entity_poly.pdbx_strand_id
1 'polypeptide(L)'
;MFDEEVVIEIYEWYENIESRLSEIIGVVPFASVKELEKIQSPRLVSIIIETCSIIDTLLRAQMPERFKRPGPRGREMTQKGANIYDYHRELESVLKLTQTQSVLLKGKPILLRPFEKWGSNSNSSPMPWWKVYNRLKHNRIEASKEANLLHCIHALCALKQVMTKMPDVLRLSLRFNWVQNAGMNPHYLLPMLQKVNDNNYIAYTDFFATFLQPVALNQVDDIEPVRFGNYAKLSGHLGWW
;
A
#
# COMPACT_ATOMS: atom_id res chain seq x y z
N MET A 1 11.94 15.94 4.45
CA MET A 1 11.38 15.84 3.10
C MET A 1 12.33 14.99 2.30
N PHE A 2 11.84 13.95 1.63
CA PHE A 2 12.70 13.10 0.80
C PHE A 2 13.17 13.88 -0.43
N ASP A 3 14.47 13.79 -0.73
CA ASP A 3 15.02 14.31 -1.98
C ASP A 3 14.40 13.57 -3.17
N GLU A 4 14.32 14.24 -4.32
CA GLU A 4 13.64 13.69 -5.50
C GLU A 4 14.25 12.37 -5.98
N GLU A 5 15.57 12.25 -5.95
CA GLU A 5 16.29 11.02 -6.31
C GLU A 5 15.87 9.84 -5.44
N VAL A 6 15.76 10.05 -4.12
CA VAL A 6 15.30 9.02 -3.18
C VAL A 6 13.86 8.63 -3.46
N VAL A 7 13.00 9.59 -3.80
CA VAL A 7 11.60 9.27 -4.17
C VAL A 7 11.57 8.44 -5.46
N ILE A 8 12.37 8.78 -6.47
CA ILE A 8 12.48 7.98 -7.71
C ILE A 8 12.88 6.54 -7.38
N GLU A 9 13.92 6.35 -6.55
CA GLU A 9 14.35 5.01 -6.11
C GLU A 9 13.23 4.22 -5.42
N ILE A 10 12.42 4.87 -4.57
CA ILE A 10 11.29 4.22 -3.90
C ILE A 10 10.25 3.71 -4.92
N TYR A 11 9.96 4.48 -5.97
CA TYR A 11 9.05 4.02 -7.04
C TYR A 11 9.67 2.88 -7.85
N GLU A 12 10.96 2.96 -8.19
CA GLU A 12 11.66 1.90 -8.91
C GLU A 12 11.69 0.59 -8.10
N TRP A 13 11.91 0.66 -6.79
CA TRP A 13 11.81 -0.49 -5.90
C TRP A 13 10.39 -1.07 -5.90
N TYR A 14 9.36 -0.21 -5.84
CA TYR A 14 7.98 -0.67 -5.92
C TYR A 14 7.70 -1.41 -7.23
N GLU A 15 8.03 -0.81 -8.38
CA GLU A 15 7.80 -1.39 -9.71
C GLU A 15 8.60 -2.69 -9.91
N ASN A 16 9.82 -2.77 -9.38
CA ASN A 16 10.60 -4.00 -9.39
C ASN A 16 9.92 -5.13 -8.60
N ILE A 17 9.45 -4.83 -7.39
CA ILE A 17 8.75 -5.81 -6.55
C ILE A 17 7.43 -6.24 -7.20
N GLU A 18 6.67 -5.29 -7.75
CA GLU A 18 5.40 -5.57 -8.45
C GLU A 18 5.63 -6.45 -9.67
N SER A 19 6.66 -6.17 -10.47
CA SER A 19 7.06 -6.97 -11.62
C SER A 19 7.40 -8.43 -11.22
N ARG A 20 8.21 -8.61 -10.17
CA ARG A 20 8.54 -9.94 -9.64
C ARG A 20 7.33 -10.70 -9.11
N LEU A 21 6.35 -10.00 -8.53
CA LEU A 21 5.09 -10.61 -8.11
C LEU A 21 4.23 -10.98 -9.33
N SER A 22 4.24 -10.14 -10.38
CA SER A 22 3.56 -10.36 -11.66
C SER A 22 4.03 -11.65 -12.33
N GLU A 23 5.34 -11.92 -12.35
CA GLU A 23 5.89 -13.18 -12.88
C GLU A 23 5.34 -14.42 -12.15
N ILE A 24 5.14 -14.34 -10.83
CA ILE A 24 4.62 -15.45 -10.03
C ILE A 24 3.12 -15.62 -10.29
N ILE A 25 2.37 -14.53 -10.39
CA ILE A 25 0.93 -14.55 -10.63
C ILE A 25 0.59 -14.96 -12.06
N GLY A 26 1.41 -14.56 -13.04
CA GLY A 26 1.20 -14.91 -14.45
C GLY A 26 1.15 -16.41 -14.73
N VAL A 27 1.68 -17.23 -13.81
CA VAL A 27 1.64 -18.70 -13.90
C VAL A 27 0.63 -19.35 -12.96
N VAL A 28 0.00 -18.60 -12.04
CA VAL A 28 -0.95 -19.14 -11.06
C VAL A 28 -2.31 -18.46 -11.19
N PRO A 29 -3.32 -19.12 -11.77
CA PRO A 29 -4.68 -18.59 -11.77
C PRO A 29 -5.24 -18.63 -10.34
N PHE A 30 -5.86 -17.54 -9.91
CA PHE A 30 -6.60 -17.47 -8.65
C PHE A 30 -7.93 -16.73 -8.84
N ALA A 31 -8.96 -17.23 -8.16
CA ALA A 31 -10.31 -16.70 -8.17
C ALA A 31 -10.78 -16.23 -6.78
N SER A 32 -10.07 -16.60 -5.71
CA SER A 32 -10.47 -16.26 -4.34
C SER A 32 -9.29 -16.04 -3.38
N VAL A 33 -9.57 -15.31 -2.29
CA VAL A 33 -8.61 -15.08 -1.18
C VAL A 33 -8.10 -16.41 -0.58
N LYS A 34 -8.96 -17.43 -0.47
CA LYS A 34 -8.59 -18.75 0.08
C LYS A 34 -7.56 -19.50 -0.79
N GLU A 35 -7.51 -19.22 -2.09
CA GLU A 35 -6.51 -19.81 -2.98
C GLU A 35 -5.17 -19.11 -2.83
N LEU A 36 -5.16 -17.79 -2.64
CA LEU A 36 -3.96 -17.00 -2.38
C LEU A 36 -3.20 -17.48 -1.14
N GLU A 37 -3.90 -17.97 -0.12
CA GLU A 37 -3.30 -18.50 1.12
C GLU A 37 -2.55 -19.83 0.91
N LYS A 38 -2.98 -20.62 -0.08
CA LYS A 38 -2.42 -21.95 -0.38
C LYS A 38 -1.18 -21.87 -1.26
N ILE A 39 -0.99 -20.76 -1.98
CA ILE A 39 0.13 -20.59 -2.91
C ILE A 39 1.34 -20.15 -2.09
N GLN A 40 2.27 -21.09 -1.91
CA GLN A 40 3.52 -20.88 -1.21
C GLN A 40 4.68 -21.03 -2.19
N SER A 41 5.68 -20.17 -2.06
CA SER A 41 6.90 -20.26 -2.85
C SER A 41 8.05 -19.58 -2.12
N PRO A 42 9.27 -20.14 -2.13
CA PRO A 42 10.44 -19.47 -1.58
C PRO A 42 10.68 -18.08 -2.18
N ARG A 43 10.25 -17.83 -3.43
CA ARG A 43 10.38 -16.51 -4.08
C ARG A 43 9.59 -15.43 -3.32
N LEU A 44 8.46 -15.79 -2.70
CA LEU A 44 7.60 -14.88 -1.94
C LEU A 44 8.27 -14.32 -0.69
N VAL A 45 9.19 -15.08 -0.08
CA VAL A 45 9.96 -14.64 1.09
C VAL A 45 10.73 -13.34 0.80
N SER A 46 11.40 -13.29 -0.36
CA SER A 46 12.18 -12.12 -0.77
C SER A 46 11.29 -10.88 -0.94
N ILE A 47 10.13 -11.06 -1.59
CA ILE A 47 9.14 -10.00 -1.82
C ILE A 47 8.63 -9.44 -0.50
N ILE A 48 8.22 -10.29 0.45
CA ILE A 48 7.70 -9.85 1.75
C ILE A 48 8.76 -9.06 2.53
N ILE A 49 10.00 -9.58 2.61
CA ILE A 49 11.07 -8.95 3.37
C ILE A 49 11.40 -7.57 2.83
N GLU A 50 11.57 -7.47 1.51
CA GLU A 50 11.93 -6.22 0.85
C GLU A 50 10.82 -5.18 0.98
N THR A 51 9.59 -5.56 0.62
CA THR A 51 8.41 -4.69 0.73
C THR A 51 8.22 -4.14 2.14
N CYS A 52 8.26 -5.01 3.16
CA CYS A 52 8.02 -4.58 4.53
C CYS A 52 9.19 -3.76 5.09
N SER A 53 10.41 -3.96 4.59
CA SER A 53 11.56 -3.14 4.99
C SER A 53 11.49 -1.73 4.41
N ILE A 54 10.96 -1.57 3.19
CA ILE A 54 10.65 -0.25 2.61
C ILE A 54 9.54 0.42 3.43
N ILE A 55 8.46 -0.30 3.76
CA ILE A 55 7.39 0.22 4.64
C ILE A 55 7.97 0.70 5.98
N ASP A 56 8.80 -0.12 6.64
CA ASP A 56 9.43 0.24 7.91
C ASP A 56 10.25 1.53 7.78
N THR A 57 11.03 1.65 6.71
CA THR A 57 11.85 2.83 6.42
C THR A 57 10.99 4.07 6.20
N LEU A 58 9.96 3.97 5.36
CA LEU A 58 9.05 5.08 5.05
C LEU A 58 8.30 5.57 6.28
N LEU A 59 7.70 4.65 7.06
CA LEU A 59 6.98 5.01 8.27
C LEU A 59 7.93 5.59 9.33
N ARG A 60 9.13 5.02 9.48
CA ARG A 60 10.15 5.52 10.41
C ARG A 60 10.59 6.94 10.07
N ALA A 61 10.72 7.27 8.79
CA ALA A 61 11.09 8.61 8.35
C ALA A 61 10.02 9.68 8.64
N GLN A 62 8.75 9.28 8.84
CA GLN A 62 7.68 10.18 9.25
C GLN A 62 7.56 10.32 10.77
N MET A 63 8.28 9.51 11.55
CA MET A 63 8.22 9.59 13.01
C MET A 63 8.90 10.86 13.51
N PRO A 64 8.39 11.46 14.61
CA PRO A 64 9.12 12.51 15.31
C PRO A 64 10.47 11.96 15.81
N GLU A 65 11.48 12.83 15.91
CA GLU A 65 12.82 12.44 16.38
C GLU A 65 12.78 11.73 17.73
N ARG A 66 11.88 12.19 18.60
CA ARG A 66 11.62 11.65 19.94
C ARG A 66 10.12 11.50 20.17
N PHE A 67 9.73 10.41 20.79
CA PHE A 67 8.35 10.15 21.21
C PHE A 67 8.32 9.38 22.53
N LYS A 68 7.17 9.36 23.20
CA LYS A 68 6.98 8.62 24.46
C LYS A 68 6.13 7.39 24.24
N ARG A 69 6.65 6.21 24.61
CA ARG A 69 5.85 4.99 24.63
C ARG A 69 5.03 4.94 25.92
N PRO A 70 3.72 4.62 25.86
CA PRO A 70 2.88 4.50 27.05
C PRO A 70 3.40 3.43 28.01
N GLY A 71 3.33 3.73 29.31
CA GLY A 71 3.77 2.86 30.40
C GLY A 71 3.91 3.66 31.71
N PRO A 72 4.06 3.00 32.87
CA PRO A 72 4.01 3.66 34.19
C PRO A 72 5.00 4.82 34.39
N ARG A 73 6.11 4.82 33.65
CA ARG A 73 7.11 5.90 33.68
C ARG A 73 7.30 6.61 32.34
N GLY A 74 6.56 6.23 31.29
CA GLY A 74 6.69 6.75 29.92
C GLY A 74 8.12 6.66 29.38
N ARG A 75 8.43 5.65 28.56
CA ARG A 75 9.79 5.52 28.03
C ARG A 75 9.98 6.47 26.84
N GLU A 76 10.95 7.37 26.95
CA GLU A 76 11.40 8.19 25.81
C GLU A 76 12.13 7.28 24.82
N MET A 77 11.72 7.39 23.55
CA MET A 77 12.20 6.59 22.43
C MET A 77 12.63 7.54 21.32
N THR A 78 13.56 7.07 20.48
CA THR A 78 13.91 7.75 19.23
C THR A 78 13.23 7.06 18.06
N GLN A 79 13.12 7.76 16.92
CA GLN A 79 12.62 7.17 15.68
C GLN A 79 13.30 5.84 15.31
N LYS A 80 14.59 5.64 15.64
CA LYS A 80 15.34 4.38 15.39
C LYS A 80 14.82 3.19 16.20
N GLY A 81 14.19 3.43 17.35
CA GLY A 81 13.61 2.40 18.20
C GLY A 81 12.11 2.17 17.99
N ALA A 82 11.50 2.87 17.03
CA ALA A 82 10.09 2.74 16.70
C ALA A 82 9.77 1.36 16.10
N ASN A 83 8.57 0.88 16.42
CA ASN A 83 7.99 -0.34 15.86
C ASN A 83 6.60 -0.05 15.26
N ILE A 84 5.97 -1.10 14.72
CA ILE A 84 4.68 -1.01 14.02
C ILE A 84 3.53 -0.43 14.86
N TYR A 85 3.54 -0.60 16.19
CA TYR A 85 2.52 -0.03 17.08
C TYR A 85 2.80 1.44 17.37
N ASP A 86 4.08 1.83 17.44
CA ASP A 86 4.46 3.23 17.57
C ASP A 86 4.05 4.00 16.32
N TYR A 87 4.28 3.45 15.13
CA TYR A 87 3.82 4.04 13.87
C TYR A 87 2.31 4.28 13.87
N HIS A 88 1.49 3.31 14.29
CA HIS A 88 0.04 3.52 14.39
C HIS A 88 -0.28 4.70 15.31
N ARG A 89 0.30 4.69 16.51
CA ARG A 89 -0.03 5.69 17.53
C ARG A 89 0.33 7.11 17.10
N GLU A 90 1.49 7.29 16.48
CA GLU A 90 1.96 8.62 16.10
C GLU A 90 1.45 9.08 14.73
N LEU A 91 1.18 8.16 13.79
CA LEU A 91 0.96 8.51 12.38
C LEU A 91 -0.47 8.27 11.88
N GLU A 92 -1.28 7.42 12.52
CA GLU A 92 -2.59 7.03 11.96
C GLU A 92 -3.57 8.21 11.84
N SER A 93 -3.51 9.19 12.75
CA SER A 93 -4.35 10.39 12.69
C SER A 93 -4.10 11.23 11.43
N VAL A 94 -2.89 11.14 10.85
CA VAL A 94 -2.48 11.86 9.66
C VAL A 94 -2.60 10.98 8.42
N LEU A 95 -2.12 9.74 8.46
CA LEU A 95 -2.06 8.86 7.28
C LEU A 95 -3.40 8.17 6.99
N LYS A 96 -4.26 7.97 8.01
CA LYS A 96 -5.56 7.28 7.90
C LYS A 96 -5.46 5.92 7.19
N LEU A 97 -4.42 5.13 7.47
CA LEU A 97 -4.15 3.86 6.79
C LEU A 97 -5.21 2.81 7.14
N THR A 98 -5.76 2.81 8.35
CA THR A 98 -6.83 1.88 8.76
C THR A 98 -8.11 2.05 7.95
N GLN A 99 -8.35 3.25 7.40
CA GLN A 99 -9.50 3.58 6.58
C GLN A 99 -9.19 3.52 5.08
N THR A 100 -7.95 3.21 4.70
CA THR A 100 -7.52 3.19 3.30
C THR A 100 -7.85 1.83 2.68
N GLN A 101 -8.49 1.89 1.52
CA GLN A 101 -8.89 0.71 0.76
C GLN A 101 -8.19 0.71 -0.59
N SER A 102 -7.94 -0.50 -1.10
CA SER A 102 -7.41 -0.70 -2.45
C SER A 102 -8.12 -1.87 -3.12
N VAL A 103 -8.19 -1.89 -4.44
CA VAL A 103 -8.72 -3.02 -5.21
C VAL A 103 -7.56 -3.74 -5.89
N LEU A 104 -7.48 -5.05 -5.73
CA LEU A 104 -6.61 -5.91 -6.54
C LEU A 104 -7.21 -6.06 -7.94
N LEU A 105 -6.45 -5.71 -8.97
CA LEU A 105 -6.86 -5.69 -10.37
C LEU A 105 -6.44 -6.96 -11.14
N LYS A 106 -5.56 -7.79 -10.58
CA LYS A 106 -5.17 -9.08 -11.17
C LYS A 106 -6.15 -10.18 -10.74
N GLY A 107 -6.67 -10.93 -11.72
CA GLY A 107 -7.66 -11.98 -11.48
C GLY A 107 -9.05 -11.42 -11.21
N LYS A 108 -9.84 -12.09 -10.36
CA LYS A 108 -11.12 -11.53 -9.90
C LYS A 108 -10.84 -10.33 -8.99
N PRO A 109 -11.47 -9.16 -9.22
CA PRO A 109 -11.30 -8.01 -8.34
C PRO A 109 -11.59 -8.33 -6.87
N ILE A 110 -10.66 -7.94 -5.99
CA ILE A 110 -10.76 -8.15 -4.54
C ILE A 110 -10.50 -6.84 -3.83
N LEU A 111 -11.36 -6.47 -2.88
CA LEU A 111 -11.14 -5.33 -1.99
C LEU A 111 -10.13 -5.71 -0.90
N LEU A 112 -9.07 -4.91 -0.76
CA LEU A 112 -7.95 -5.11 0.16
C LEU A 112 -7.91 -3.98 1.21
N ARG A 113 -7.71 -4.39 2.46
CA ARG A 113 -7.56 -3.49 3.62
C ARG A 113 -6.40 -3.95 4.51
N PRO A 114 -5.16 -3.80 4.06
CA PRO A 114 -4.01 -4.39 4.74
C PRO A 114 -3.77 -3.86 6.15
N PHE A 115 -4.25 -2.65 6.46
CA PHE A 115 -4.17 -2.01 7.78
C PHE A 115 -5.48 -2.02 8.58
N GLU A 116 -6.55 -2.72 8.15
CA GLU A 116 -7.87 -2.70 8.84
C GLU A 116 -7.78 -3.06 10.34
N LYS A 117 -6.85 -3.95 10.69
CA LYS A 117 -6.63 -4.41 12.07
C LYS A 117 -5.41 -3.75 12.73
N TRP A 118 -4.83 -2.72 12.12
CA TRP A 118 -3.69 -2.02 12.69
C TRP A 118 -4.15 -1.26 13.94
N GLY A 119 -3.43 -1.42 15.05
CA GLY A 119 -3.80 -0.83 16.33
C GLY A 119 -2.58 -0.29 17.08
N SER A 120 -2.83 0.57 18.06
CA SER A 120 -1.80 1.26 18.85
C SER A 120 -1.26 0.46 20.04
N ASN A 121 -1.89 -0.66 20.39
CA ASN A 121 -1.55 -1.46 21.57
C ASN A 121 -0.79 -2.73 21.19
N SER A 122 0.24 -3.10 21.95
CA SER A 122 0.94 -4.38 21.80
C SER A 122 0.02 -5.60 22.02
N ASN A 123 -1.11 -5.41 22.69
CA ASN A 123 -2.14 -6.45 22.83
C ASN A 123 -2.99 -6.61 21.56
N SER A 124 -2.95 -5.65 20.63
CA SER A 124 -3.53 -5.84 19.30
C SER A 124 -2.62 -6.76 18.49
N SER A 125 -3.20 -7.78 17.85
CA SER A 125 -2.41 -8.61 16.94
C SER A 125 -1.97 -7.73 15.77
N PRO A 126 -0.68 -7.75 15.39
CA PRO A 126 -0.24 -7.07 14.19
C PRO A 126 -0.91 -7.72 12.97
N MET A 127 -0.93 -6.98 11.86
CA MET A 127 -1.49 -7.47 10.61
C MET A 127 -0.76 -8.76 10.17
N PRO A 128 -1.47 -9.77 9.62
CA PRO A 128 -0.89 -11.09 9.34
C PRO A 128 0.40 -11.03 8.50
N TRP A 129 0.42 -10.20 7.46
CA TRP A 129 1.57 -10.00 6.59
C TRP A 129 2.79 -9.41 7.34
N TRP A 130 2.58 -8.47 8.27
CA TRP A 130 3.65 -7.92 9.11
C TRP A 130 4.17 -8.93 10.14
N LYS A 131 3.28 -9.79 10.68
CA LYS A 131 3.67 -10.87 11.58
C LYS A 131 4.61 -11.86 10.87
N VAL A 132 4.26 -12.25 9.64
CA VAL A 132 5.10 -13.11 8.81
C VAL A 132 6.43 -12.44 8.49
N TYR A 133 6.44 -11.15 8.13
CA TYR A 133 7.67 -10.38 7.94
C TYR A 133 8.59 -10.43 9.18
N ASN A 134 8.07 -10.13 10.37
CA ASN A 134 8.88 -10.18 11.60
C ASN A 134 9.49 -11.57 11.84
N ARG A 135 8.73 -12.64 11.57
CA ARG A 135 9.24 -14.01 11.70
C ARG A 135 10.31 -14.32 10.65
N LEU A 136 10.09 -13.94 9.39
CA LEU A 136 11.06 -14.11 8.31
C LEU A 136 12.36 -13.34 8.55
N LYS A 137 12.28 -12.17 9.21
CA LYS A 137 13.45 -11.36 9.60
C LYS A 137 14.33 -12.07 10.63
N HIS A 138 13.74 -12.83 11.55
CA HIS A 138 14.47 -13.49 12.65
C HIS A 138 14.79 -14.97 12.38
N ASN A 139 13.94 -15.68 11.62
CA ASN A 139 14.08 -17.11 11.37
C ASN A 139 13.55 -17.47 9.97
N ARG A 140 14.32 -17.09 8.95
CA ARG A 140 13.91 -17.17 7.54
C ARG A 140 13.58 -18.60 7.08
N ILE A 141 14.39 -19.58 7.48
CA ILE A 141 14.25 -20.96 7.00
C ILE A 141 12.94 -21.56 7.52
N GLU A 142 12.71 -21.52 8.83
CA GLU A 142 11.50 -22.11 9.42
C GLU A 142 10.25 -21.33 9.03
N ALA A 143 10.31 -19.99 9.03
CA ALA A 143 9.16 -19.15 8.71
C ALA A 143 8.85 -19.06 7.20
N SER A 144 9.71 -19.59 6.32
CA SER A 144 9.46 -19.60 4.86
C SER A 144 8.14 -20.26 4.47
N LYS A 145 7.70 -21.26 5.25
CA LYS A 145 6.43 -21.98 5.08
C LYS A 145 5.19 -21.12 5.38
N GLU A 146 5.37 -19.95 5.98
CA GLU A 146 4.28 -19.01 6.26
C GLU A 146 4.16 -17.92 5.19
N ALA A 147 5.16 -17.80 4.31
CA ALA A 147 5.12 -16.90 3.17
C ALA A 147 4.19 -17.48 2.10
N ASN A 148 3.02 -16.86 1.94
CA ASN A 148 2.05 -17.19 0.90
C ASN A 148 1.72 -15.96 0.05
N LEU A 149 1.04 -16.19 -1.07
CA LEU A 149 0.74 -15.14 -2.05
C LEU A 149 -0.15 -14.05 -1.46
N LEU A 150 -1.07 -14.42 -0.55
CA LEU A 150 -1.91 -13.45 0.16
C LEU A 150 -1.06 -12.47 0.98
N HIS A 151 -0.07 -12.96 1.73
CA HIS A 151 0.84 -12.11 2.51
C HIS A 151 1.66 -11.18 1.61
N CYS A 152 2.12 -11.64 0.44
CA CYS A 152 2.79 -10.78 -0.54
C CYS A 152 1.87 -9.69 -1.08
N ILE A 153 0.67 -10.04 -1.52
CA ILE A 153 -0.31 -9.09 -2.06
C ILE A 153 -0.67 -8.04 -1.00
N HIS A 154 -0.92 -8.45 0.23
CA HIS A 154 -1.21 -7.52 1.33
C HIS A 154 -0.01 -6.63 1.66
N ALA A 155 1.22 -7.17 1.69
CA ALA A 155 2.41 -6.37 1.94
C ALA A 155 2.64 -5.32 0.83
N LEU A 156 2.54 -5.71 -0.45
CA LEU A 156 2.75 -4.80 -1.58
C LEU A 156 1.63 -3.74 -1.66
N CYS A 157 0.38 -4.15 -1.40
CA CYS A 157 -0.74 -3.24 -1.25
C CYS A 157 -0.49 -2.25 -0.10
N ALA A 158 0.00 -2.72 1.05
CA ALA A 158 0.34 -1.87 2.17
C ALA A 158 1.42 -0.84 1.80
N LEU A 159 2.46 -1.23 1.06
CA LEU A 159 3.49 -0.32 0.57
C LEU A 159 2.88 0.75 -0.35
N LYS A 160 2.01 0.36 -1.29
CA LYS A 160 1.30 1.30 -2.15
C LYS A 160 0.49 2.30 -1.33
N GLN A 161 -0.28 1.83 -0.34
CA GLN A 161 -1.07 2.68 0.53
C GLN A 161 -0.17 3.68 1.27
N VAL A 162 0.91 3.21 1.91
CA VAL A 162 1.89 4.05 2.61
C VAL A 162 2.47 5.13 1.69
N MET A 163 2.92 4.75 0.48
CA MET A 163 3.46 5.69 -0.51
C MET A 163 2.42 6.74 -0.93
N THR A 164 1.17 6.32 -1.14
CA THR A 164 0.11 7.26 -1.51
C THR A 164 -0.26 8.21 -0.38
N LYS A 165 -0.08 7.81 0.89
CA LYS A 165 -0.36 8.63 2.09
C LYS A 165 0.74 9.61 2.45
N MET A 166 1.87 9.59 1.77
CA MET A 166 2.98 10.53 1.99
C MET A 166 3.01 11.57 0.87
N PRO A 167 2.64 12.85 1.11
CA PRO A 167 2.64 13.89 0.08
C PRO A 167 3.98 14.01 -0.68
N ASP A 168 5.09 13.90 0.06
CA ASP A 168 6.45 13.95 -0.49
C ASP A 168 6.75 12.85 -1.50
N VAL A 169 6.11 11.69 -1.35
CA VAL A 169 6.24 10.54 -2.25
C VAL A 169 5.19 10.61 -3.36
N LEU A 170 3.93 10.94 -3.00
CA LEU A 170 2.82 11.03 -3.95
C LEU A 170 3.04 12.12 -5.01
N ARG A 171 3.79 13.18 -4.73
CA ARG A 171 4.05 14.25 -5.72
C ARG A 171 4.61 13.75 -7.06
N LEU A 172 5.37 12.64 -7.06
CA LEU A 172 5.92 12.05 -8.28
C LEU A 172 4.97 11.05 -8.96
N SER A 173 3.79 10.79 -8.40
CA SER A 173 2.82 9.83 -8.95
C SER A 173 2.40 10.13 -10.39
N LEU A 174 2.40 11.41 -10.80
CA LEU A 174 2.12 11.80 -12.18
C LEU A 174 3.23 11.37 -13.14
N ARG A 175 4.49 11.41 -12.71
CA ARG A 175 5.66 11.00 -13.51
C ARG A 175 5.68 9.49 -13.73
N PHE A 176 5.25 8.72 -12.73
CA PHE A 176 5.14 7.27 -12.78
C PHE A 176 3.78 6.77 -13.27
N ASN A 177 2.92 7.66 -13.80
CA ASN A 177 1.57 7.33 -14.29
C ASN A 177 0.66 6.63 -13.27
N TRP A 178 0.93 6.79 -11.97
CA TRP A 178 0.08 6.26 -10.91
C TRP A 178 -1.23 7.02 -10.81
N VAL A 179 -1.24 8.33 -11.05
CA VAL A 179 -2.47 9.13 -11.06
C VAL A 179 -2.70 9.66 -12.46
N GLN A 180 -3.90 9.43 -12.99
CA GLN A 180 -4.30 9.98 -14.27
C GLN A 180 -4.65 11.46 -14.11
N ASN A 181 -4.07 12.32 -14.93
CA ASN A 181 -4.35 13.75 -14.92
C ASN A 181 -5.64 14.11 -15.66
N ALA A 182 -6.26 13.18 -16.39
CA ALA A 182 -7.44 13.40 -17.23
C ALA A 182 -7.30 14.62 -18.17
N GLY A 183 -6.09 14.88 -18.66
CA GLY A 183 -5.77 16.06 -19.49
C GLY A 183 -5.64 17.38 -18.74
N MET A 184 -5.81 17.40 -17.41
CA MET A 184 -5.52 18.57 -16.58
C MET A 184 -4.01 18.86 -16.57
N ASN A 185 -3.66 20.15 -16.58
CA ASN A 185 -2.27 20.56 -16.43
C ASN A 185 -1.73 20.16 -15.03
N PRO A 186 -0.57 19.47 -14.94
CA PRO A 186 0.03 19.06 -13.68
C PRO A 186 0.18 20.18 -12.64
N HIS A 187 0.38 21.43 -13.09
CA HIS A 187 0.48 22.59 -12.21
C HIS A 187 -0.75 22.77 -11.29
N TYR A 188 -1.95 22.49 -11.81
CA TYR A 188 -3.18 22.57 -11.01
C TYR A 188 -3.45 21.31 -10.20
N LEU A 189 -2.96 20.16 -10.68
CA LEU A 189 -3.20 18.86 -10.06
C LEU A 189 -2.31 18.62 -8.84
N LEU A 190 -1.04 19.05 -8.87
CA LEU A 190 -0.08 18.81 -7.79
C LEU A 190 -0.56 19.35 -6.42
N PRO A 191 -1.07 20.58 -6.29
CA PRO A 191 -1.62 21.06 -5.00
C PRO A 191 -2.83 20.26 -4.51
N MET A 192 -3.61 19.66 -5.42
CA MET A 192 -4.74 18.80 -5.04
C MET A 192 -4.24 17.45 -4.51
N LEU A 193 -3.22 16.86 -5.13
CA LEU A 193 -2.63 15.60 -4.68
C LEU A 193 -1.97 15.71 -3.31
N GLN A 194 -1.42 16.88 -2.96
CA GLN A 194 -0.87 17.12 -1.62
C GLN A 194 -1.93 16.99 -0.51
N LYS A 195 -3.21 17.17 -0.83
CA LYS A 195 -4.34 16.95 0.09
C LYS A 195 -4.78 15.48 0.05
N VAL A 196 -3.88 14.57 0.42
CA VAL A 196 -4.04 13.13 0.16
C VAL A 196 -5.39 12.59 0.67
N ASN A 197 -5.81 12.95 1.88
CA ASN A 197 -7.02 12.40 2.49
C ASN A 197 -8.32 13.10 2.08
N ASP A 198 -8.23 14.17 1.28
CA ASP A 198 -9.37 15.02 0.94
C ASP A 198 -9.57 15.12 -0.58
N ASN A 199 -8.98 14.20 -1.35
CA ASN A 199 -9.08 14.19 -2.81
C ASN A 199 -9.70 12.89 -3.34
N ASN A 200 -10.47 13.03 -4.41
CA ASN A 200 -11.21 11.92 -5.04
C ASN A 200 -10.39 11.12 -6.05
N TYR A 201 -9.07 11.34 -6.13
CA TYR A 201 -8.24 10.61 -7.08
C TYR A 201 -7.98 9.18 -6.60
N ILE A 202 -7.68 8.34 -7.58
CA ILE A 202 -7.27 6.95 -7.37
C ILE A 202 -5.86 6.82 -7.93
N ALA A 203 -4.98 6.22 -7.14
CA ALA A 203 -3.64 5.87 -7.56
C ALA A 203 -3.61 4.42 -8.06
N TYR A 204 -3.37 4.25 -9.36
CA TYR A 204 -3.30 2.99 -10.07
C TYR A 204 -1.87 2.45 -10.14
N THR A 205 -1.78 1.13 -10.29
CA THR A 205 -0.64 0.35 -10.79
C THR A 205 -1.20 -0.84 -11.57
N ASP A 206 -0.33 -1.73 -12.03
CA ASP A 206 -0.76 -2.98 -12.66
C ASP A 206 -1.57 -3.87 -11.72
N PHE A 207 -1.31 -3.81 -10.42
CA PHE A 207 -1.98 -4.63 -9.42
C PHE A 207 -3.08 -3.91 -8.67
N PHE A 208 -2.95 -2.60 -8.41
CA PHE A 208 -3.80 -1.96 -7.41
C PHE A 208 -4.44 -0.68 -7.91
N ALA A 209 -5.71 -0.50 -7.58
CA ALA A 209 -6.36 0.81 -7.55
C ALA A 209 -6.52 1.23 -6.09
N THR A 210 -5.78 2.25 -5.63
CA THR A 210 -5.79 2.73 -4.25
C THR A 210 -6.50 4.07 -4.15
N PHE A 211 -7.53 4.16 -3.32
CA PHE A 211 -8.25 5.40 -3.09
C PHE A 211 -7.42 6.35 -2.22
N LEU A 212 -7.25 7.60 -2.66
CA LEU A 212 -6.45 8.57 -1.92
C LEU A 212 -7.20 9.09 -0.69
N GLN A 213 -8.49 9.38 -0.79
CA GLN A 213 -9.33 9.60 0.39
C GLN A 213 -9.81 8.28 1.01
N PRO A 214 -10.10 8.27 2.32
CA PRO A 214 -10.86 7.19 2.95
C PRO A 214 -12.20 6.95 2.25
N VAL A 215 -12.48 5.69 1.92
CA VAL A 215 -13.76 5.26 1.34
C VAL A 215 -14.31 4.08 2.14
N ALA A 216 -15.63 4.00 2.23
CA ALA A 216 -16.33 2.93 2.94
C ALA A 216 -17.02 1.99 1.94
N LEU A 217 -16.21 1.27 1.14
CA LEU A 217 -16.74 0.22 0.27
C LEU A 217 -16.87 -1.07 1.08
N ASN A 218 -17.99 -1.78 0.92
CA ASN A 218 -18.20 -3.10 1.53
C ASN A 218 -17.75 -4.21 0.59
N GLN A 219 -17.96 -4.02 -0.71
CA GLN A 219 -17.61 -4.94 -1.79
C GLN A 219 -17.13 -4.18 -3.03
N VAL A 220 -16.51 -4.89 -3.97
CA VAL A 220 -16.01 -4.27 -5.21
C VAL A 220 -17.15 -3.73 -6.07
N ASP A 221 -18.32 -4.39 -6.04
CA ASP A 221 -19.50 -3.98 -6.82
C ASP A 221 -20.09 -2.63 -6.36
N ASP A 222 -19.64 -2.10 -5.21
CA ASP A 222 -20.00 -0.76 -4.76
C ASP A 222 -19.28 0.35 -5.55
N ILE A 223 -18.32 -0.01 -6.42
CA ILE A 223 -17.56 0.94 -7.25
C ILE A 223 -18.35 1.23 -8.53
N GLU A 224 -18.95 2.41 -8.58
CA GLU A 224 -19.63 2.89 -9.79
C GLU A 224 -18.68 3.68 -10.70
N PRO A 225 -18.70 3.46 -12.02
CA PRO A 225 -17.95 4.28 -12.96
C PRO A 225 -18.49 5.72 -12.93
N VAL A 226 -17.59 6.69 -12.73
CA VAL A 226 -17.98 8.10 -12.79
C VAL A 226 -18.39 8.43 -14.23
N ARG A 227 -19.68 8.73 -14.43
CA ARG A 227 -20.20 9.24 -15.71
C ARG A 227 -19.78 10.70 -15.90
N PHE A 228 -18.51 10.94 -16.22
CA PHE A 228 -18.10 12.26 -16.72
C PHE A 228 -18.67 12.45 -18.13
N GLY A 229 -19.33 13.60 -18.36
CA GLY A 229 -20.12 13.88 -19.56
C GLY A 229 -19.40 13.63 -20.90
N ASN A 230 -20.19 13.20 -21.89
CA ASN A 230 -19.89 13.10 -23.32
C ASN A 230 -18.62 12.34 -23.75
N TYR A 231 -18.26 11.24 -23.07
CA TYR A 231 -17.28 10.26 -23.61
C TYR A 231 -17.83 9.31 -24.68
N ALA A 232 -19.10 9.46 -25.11
CA ALA A 232 -19.72 8.64 -26.15
C ALA A 232 -18.93 8.62 -27.48
N LYS A 233 -18.09 9.63 -27.75
CA LYS A 233 -17.24 9.67 -28.95
C LYS A 233 -15.92 8.88 -28.83
N LEU A 234 -15.41 8.65 -27.62
CA LEU A 234 -14.17 7.86 -27.44
C LEU A 234 -14.46 6.39 -27.12
N SER A 235 -15.55 6.11 -26.40
CA SER A 235 -16.02 4.73 -26.15
C SER A 235 -16.39 4.00 -27.45
N GLY A 236 -16.89 4.74 -28.45
CA GLY A 236 -17.17 4.22 -29.79
C GLY A 236 -15.93 3.87 -30.62
N HIS A 237 -14.71 4.19 -30.19
CA HIS A 237 -13.46 3.81 -30.88
C HIS A 237 -12.68 2.70 -30.18
N LEU A 238 -12.99 2.39 -28.92
CA LEU A 238 -12.30 1.35 -28.14
C LEU A 238 -13.09 0.03 -28.02
N GLY A 239 -14.26 -0.09 -28.67
CA GLY A 239 -14.95 -1.36 -28.87
C GLY A 239 -15.40 -2.08 -27.60
N TRP A 240 -16.01 -1.36 -26.65
CA TRP A 240 -16.60 -1.98 -25.46
C TRP A 240 -18.04 -2.41 -25.74
N TRP A 241 -18.30 -3.72 -25.61
CA TRP A 241 -19.62 -4.35 -25.48
C TRP A 241 -20.06 -4.33 -24.02
#